data_AF-R6MSJ8-F1
#
_entry.id   AF-R6MSJ8-F1
#
_cell.length_a   1.000
_cell.length_b   1.000
_cell.length_c   1.000
_cell.angle_alpha   90.00
_cell.angle_beta   90.00
_cell.angle_gamma   90.00
#
_symmetry.space_group_name_H-M   'P 1'
#
loop_
_entity.id
_entity.type
_entity.pdbx_description
1 polymer ?
#
loop_
_entity_poly.entity_id
_entity_poly.type
_entity_poly.pdbx_seq_one_letter_code
_entity_poly.pdbx_strand_id
1 'polypeptide(L)'
;MKKIISALLMASVIAISAAGCGYNDALEQASKANQQTTSASQSSDSTSDETSKVTDADYKDTFDGLCSYMQDKGYYTDKAVKTEMDASFIGAKQGVKYSISNNLAIELYEYDTTKLNDTAKEIVKEVKDSNSFTIIEGYPVNAAYLSNNGKYLMIYNDTKIDKNNPKKDSNEYKARENAVEDFLAFKN
;
A
#
# COMPACT_ATOMS: atom_id res chain seq x y z
N MET A 1 20.42 54.88 41.77
CA MET A 1 19.58 55.10 42.98
C MET A 1 18.18 55.55 42.55
N LYS A 2 17.15 55.13 43.32
CA LYS A 2 15.68 55.21 43.11
C LYS A 2 15.16 54.03 42.27
N LYS A 3 14.70 52.90 42.85
CA LYS A 3 13.41 52.62 43.59
C LYS A 3 12.23 53.19 42.79
N ILE A 4 11.16 52.45 42.44
CA ILE A 4 10.06 52.01 43.33
C ILE A 4 9.18 50.91 42.67
N ILE A 5 8.51 50.15 43.54
CA ILE A 5 7.61 49.00 43.38
C ILE A 5 6.18 49.45 42.99
N SER A 6 5.41 48.62 42.24
CA SER A 6 3.98 48.38 42.53
C SER A 6 3.38 47.24 41.70
N ALA A 7 2.88 46.23 42.40
CA ALA A 7 1.94 45.23 41.92
C ALA A 7 0.53 45.83 41.85
N LEU A 8 -0.27 45.46 40.85
CA LEU A 8 -1.72 45.61 40.90
C LEU A 8 -2.40 44.43 40.18
N LEU A 9 -3.07 43.61 40.99
CA LEU A 9 -4.14 42.69 40.58
C LEU A 9 -5.24 43.45 39.83
N MET A 10 -5.82 42.87 38.78
CA MET A 10 -7.28 42.75 38.60
C MET A 10 -7.60 41.75 37.47
N ALA A 11 -8.40 40.76 37.82
CA ALA A 11 -9.06 39.87 36.88
C ALA A 11 -9.98 40.67 35.95
N SER A 12 -9.91 40.39 34.65
CA SER A 12 -10.99 40.70 33.72
C SER A 12 -11.19 39.51 32.81
N VAL A 13 -12.39 38.94 32.91
CA VAL A 13 -12.90 37.89 32.04
C VAL A 13 -13.06 38.49 30.64
N ILE A 14 -12.37 37.92 29.66
CA ILE A 14 -12.65 38.17 28.24
C ILE A 14 -13.18 36.87 27.67
N ALA A 15 -14.51 36.78 27.59
CA ALA A 15 -15.18 35.88 26.66
C ALA A 15 -15.06 36.53 25.28
N ILE A 16 -14.38 35.88 24.33
CA ILE A 16 -14.48 36.19 22.92
C ILE A 16 -14.85 34.91 22.17
N SER A 17 -15.96 35.05 21.48
CA SER A 17 -16.62 34.21 20.50
C SER A 17 -15.69 33.50 19.52
N ALA A 18 -16.11 32.29 19.14
CA ALA A 18 -15.60 31.53 18.01
C ALA A 18 -15.62 32.38 16.72
N ALA A 19 -14.44 32.61 16.15
CA ALA A 19 -14.28 32.90 14.74
C ALA A 19 -13.70 31.63 14.10
N GLY A 20 -14.59 30.80 13.57
CA GLY A 20 -14.21 29.84 12.54
C GLY A 20 -13.89 30.61 11.27
N CYS A 21 -12.63 30.62 10.87
CA CYS A 21 -12.23 30.98 9.51
C CYS A 21 -11.58 29.74 8.91
N GLY A 22 -12.35 29.04 8.09
CA GLY A 22 -11.90 27.91 7.30
C GLY A 22 -10.76 28.34 6.39
N TYR A 23 -9.57 27.81 6.65
CA TYR A 23 -8.43 27.96 5.77
C TYR A 23 -8.40 26.75 4.84
N ASN A 24 -9.24 26.74 3.80
CA ASN A 24 -9.22 25.68 2.76
C ASN A 24 -9.74 26.16 1.38
N ASP A 25 -9.82 27.46 1.12
CA ASP A 25 -10.41 27.97 -0.14
C ASP A 25 -9.38 28.61 -1.11
N ALA A 26 -8.08 28.32 -0.92
CA ALA A 26 -6.99 28.88 -1.74
C ALA A 26 -6.27 27.86 -2.63
N LEU A 27 -6.70 26.59 -2.66
CA LEU A 27 -6.13 25.57 -3.57
C LEU A 27 -7.14 25.08 -4.62
N GLU A 28 -8.42 25.44 -4.49
CA GLU A 28 -9.50 24.96 -5.36
C GLU A 28 -9.68 25.77 -6.66
N GLN A 29 -8.90 26.84 -6.87
CA GLN A 29 -8.97 27.67 -8.09
C GLN A 29 -7.85 27.43 -9.12
N ALA A 30 -6.93 26.47 -8.89
CA ALA A 30 -5.87 26.15 -9.86
C ALA A 30 -6.16 24.93 -10.77
N SER A 31 -7.27 24.20 -10.58
CA SER A 31 -7.55 22.95 -11.31
C SER A 31 -8.64 23.02 -12.38
N LYS A 32 -9.27 24.19 -12.61
CA LYS A 32 -10.29 24.37 -13.66
C LYS A 32 -9.73 25.05 -14.91
N ALA A 33 -8.81 24.37 -15.59
CA ALA A 33 -8.44 24.69 -16.97
C ALA A 33 -7.97 23.45 -17.73
N ASN A 34 -8.76 22.38 -17.75
CA ASN A 34 -8.86 21.53 -18.94
C ASN A 34 -10.15 20.68 -18.88
N GLN A 35 -11.23 21.19 -19.46
CA GLN A 35 -12.38 20.35 -19.79
C GLN A 35 -12.13 19.78 -21.18
N GLN A 36 -12.01 18.46 -21.28
CA GLN A 36 -12.56 17.76 -22.43
C GLN A 36 -13.26 16.48 -21.96
N THR A 37 -14.58 16.55 -22.07
CA THR A 37 -15.55 15.50 -21.81
C THR A 37 -15.49 14.48 -22.94
N THR A 38 -15.14 13.23 -22.60
CA THR A 38 -15.57 12.05 -23.36
C THR A 38 -16.19 11.08 -22.38
N SER A 39 -17.52 11.07 -22.35
CA SER A 39 -18.31 10.01 -21.73
C SER A 39 -18.08 8.73 -22.52
N ALA A 40 -17.32 7.81 -21.96
CA ALA A 40 -17.40 6.40 -22.30
C ALA A 40 -17.93 5.67 -21.08
N SER A 41 -19.23 5.41 -21.08
CA SER A 41 -19.80 4.33 -20.29
C SER A 41 -19.14 3.04 -20.77
N GLN A 42 -18.16 2.53 -20.02
CA GLN A 42 -17.77 1.13 -20.15
C GLN A 42 -18.55 0.35 -19.11
N SER A 43 -19.69 -0.17 -19.59
CA SER A 43 -20.22 -1.44 -19.11
C SER A 43 -19.07 -2.42 -18.96
N SER A 44 -18.94 -2.99 -17.78
CA SER A 44 -18.19 -4.22 -17.57
C SER A 44 -18.92 -5.33 -18.32
N ASP A 45 -18.66 -5.40 -19.63
CA ASP A 45 -19.00 -6.55 -20.44
C ASP A 45 -18.24 -7.73 -19.84
N SER A 46 -19.01 -8.61 -19.22
CA SER A 46 -18.52 -9.86 -18.67
C SER A 46 -18.32 -10.80 -19.84
N THR A 47 -17.23 -10.60 -20.59
CA THR A 47 -16.76 -11.58 -21.55
C THR A 47 -16.15 -12.72 -20.76
N SER A 48 -16.99 -13.70 -20.43
CA SER A 48 -16.55 -15.07 -20.22
C SER A 48 -16.06 -15.59 -21.56
N ASP A 49 -14.75 -15.68 -21.77
CA ASP A 49 -14.18 -16.58 -22.77
C ASP A 49 -12.71 -16.89 -22.44
N GLU A 50 -12.43 -18.19 -22.30
CA GLU A 50 -11.12 -18.84 -22.19
C GLU A 50 -10.18 -18.25 -21.11
N THR A 51 -10.52 -18.46 -19.83
CA THR A 51 -9.52 -18.40 -18.77
C THR A 51 -8.51 -19.52 -19.01
N SER A 52 -7.39 -19.20 -19.68
CA SER A 52 -6.13 -19.87 -19.41
C SER A 52 -6.01 -19.94 -17.89
N LYS A 53 -6.17 -21.13 -17.30
CA LYS A 53 -5.94 -21.33 -15.86
C LYS A 53 -4.46 -21.09 -15.65
N VAL A 54 -4.07 -19.83 -15.46
CA VAL A 54 -2.69 -19.45 -15.17
C VAL A 54 -2.27 -20.27 -13.96
N THR A 55 -1.39 -21.23 -14.19
CA THR A 55 -0.85 -22.13 -13.18
C THR A 55 0.58 -21.72 -12.91
N ASP A 56 0.98 -21.78 -11.64
CA ASP A 56 2.34 -21.46 -11.25
C ASP A 56 3.37 -22.41 -11.90
N ALA A 57 2.96 -23.62 -12.32
CA ALA A 57 3.80 -24.64 -12.96
C ALA A 57 4.58 -24.11 -14.17
N ASP A 58 3.99 -23.19 -14.94
CA ASP A 58 4.57 -22.61 -16.16
C ASP A 58 5.67 -21.56 -15.88
N TYR A 59 5.78 -21.12 -14.62
CA TYR A 59 6.73 -20.09 -14.21
C TYR A 59 7.91 -20.73 -13.49
N LYS A 60 9.07 -20.07 -13.52
CA LYS A 60 10.22 -20.51 -12.72
C LYS A 60 10.07 -20.01 -11.29
N ASP A 61 10.61 -20.74 -10.32
CA ASP A 61 10.78 -20.25 -8.95
C ASP A 61 11.90 -19.20 -8.90
N THR A 62 11.63 -18.03 -9.47
CA THR A 62 12.49 -16.85 -9.49
C THR A 62 11.64 -15.60 -9.30
N PHE A 63 12.25 -14.49 -8.89
CA PHE A 63 11.54 -13.22 -8.76
C PHE A 63 10.82 -12.78 -10.04
N ASP A 64 11.46 -12.91 -11.20
CA ASP A 64 10.82 -12.59 -12.49
C ASP A 64 9.66 -13.55 -12.81
N GLY A 65 9.78 -14.82 -12.39
CA GLY A 65 8.70 -15.80 -12.51
C GLY A 65 7.49 -15.41 -11.68
N LEU A 66 7.70 -14.97 -10.43
CA LEU A 66 6.64 -14.44 -9.57
C LEU A 66 5.99 -13.20 -10.20
N CYS A 67 6.81 -12.24 -10.65
CA CYS A 67 6.30 -11.01 -11.24
C CYS A 67 5.47 -11.29 -12.51
N SER A 68 5.89 -12.23 -13.34
CA SER A 68 5.16 -12.62 -14.56
C SER A 68 3.86 -13.36 -14.21
N TYR A 69 3.91 -14.29 -13.26
CA TYR A 69 2.74 -15.02 -12.78
C TYR A 69 1.64 -14.08 -12.26
N MET A 70 2.00 -13.11 -11.41
CA MET A 70 1.04 -12.14 -10.87
C MET A 70 0.50 -11.18 -11.95
N GLN A 71 1.31 -10.85 -12.95
CA GLN A 71 0.88 -10.06 -14.11
C GLN A 71 -0.14 -10.82 -14.96
N ASP A 72 0.14 -12.08 -15.29
CA ASP A 72 -0.71 -12.92 -16.14
C ASP A 72 -2.01 -13.32 -15.43
N LYS A 73 -2.00 -13.38 -14.09
CA LYS A 73 -3.22 -13.44 -13.26
C LYS A 73 -4.08 -12.17 -13.30
N GLY A 74 -3.54 -11.07 -13.83
CA GLY A 74 -4.27 -9.81 -14.04
C GLY A 74 -4.18 -8.80 -12.90
N TYR A 75 -3.29 -8.99 -11.92
CA TYR A 75 -3.17 -8.07 -10.78
C TYR A 75 -2.54 -6.73 -11.13
N TYR A 76 -1.77 -6.68 -12.21
CA TYR A 76 -1.28 -5.46 -12.84
C TYR A 76 -1.04 -5.72 -14.33
N THR A 77 -0.87 -4.65 -15.09
CA THR A 77 -0.57 -4.71 -16.52
C THR A 77 0.77 -4.04 -16.81
N ASP A 78 1.22 -4.11 -18.06
CA ASP A 78 2.38 -3.37 -18.55
C ASP A 78 2.24 -1.84 -18.43
N LYS A 79 1.03 -1.33 -18.23
CA LYS A 79 0.74 0.09 -17.98
C LYS A 79 0.97 0.52 -16.54
N ALA A 80 1.13 -0.41 -15.59
CA ALA A 80 1.42 -0.07 -14.21
C ALA A 80 2.80 0.62 -14.12
N VAL A 81 2.91 1.65 -13.29
CA VAL A 81 4.20 2.31 -13.08
C VAL A 81 5.07 1.41 -12.23
N LYS A 82 6.11 0.83 -12.86
CA LYS A 82 7.10 -0.01 -12.21
C LYS A 82 8.18 0.85 -11.55
N THR A 83 8.46 0.60 -10.28
CA THR A 83 9.54 1.26 -9.53
C THR A 83 10.38 0.21 -8.84
N GLU A 84 11.69 0.22 -9.09
CA GLU A 84 12.62 -0.62 -8.32
C GLU A 84 12.72 -0.08 -6.90
N MET A 85 12.59 -0.99 -5.93
CA MET A 85 12.61 -0.64 -4.51
C MET A 85 13.99 -0.88 -3.93
N ASP A 86 14.41 -0.02 -3.01
CA ASP A 86 15.56 -0.32 -2.15
C ASP A 86 15.15 -1.40 -1.14
N ALA A 87 15.31 -2.66 -1.56
CA ALA A 87 14.91 -3.83 -0.79
C ALA A 87 15.74 -4.02 0.48
N SER A 88 16.87 -3.33 0.62
CA SER A 88 17.77 -3.45 1.77
C SER A 88 17.11 -3.00 3.08
N PHE A 89 16.16 -2.06 3.02
CA PHE A 89 15.39 -1.60 4.18
C PHE A 89 14.62 -2.71 4.89
N ILE A 90 14.27 -3.77 4.16
CA ILE A 90 13.56 -4.92 4.71
C ILE A 90 14.41 -6.20 4.70
N GLY A 91 15.71 -6.06 4.41
CA GLY A 91 16.65 -7.17 4.28
C GLY A 91 16.37 -8.10 3.09
N ALA A 92 15.58 -7.67 2.11
CA ALA A 92 15.33 -8.42 0.89
C ALA A 92 16.44 -8.20 -0.14
N LYS A 93 16.62 -9.17 -1.04
CA LYS A 93 17.63 -9.15 -2.12
C LYS A 93 17.25 -8.15 -3.21
N GLN A 94 15.97 -8.10 -3.57
CA GLN A 94 15.42 -7.23 -4.61
C GLN A 94 13.94 -7.02 -4.37
N GLY A 95 13.41 -5.92 -4.93
CA GLY A 95 12.01 -5.55 -4.77
C GLY A 95 11.53 -4.64 -5.88
N VAL A 96 10.24 -4.74 -6.19
CA VAL A 96 9.58 -3.90 -7.18
C VAL A 96 8.20 -3.49 -6.67
N LYS A 97 7.83 -2.25 -6.96
CA LYS A 97 6.48 -1.73 -6.78
C LYS A 97 5.81 -1.53 -8.13
N TYR A 98 4.58 -2.03 -8.25
CA TYR A 98 3.68 -1.77 -9.35
C TYR A 98 2.57 -0.84 -8.86
N SER A 99 2.64 0.44 -9.27
CA SER A 99 1.57 1.41 -8.97
C SER A 99 0.50 1.32 -10.05
N ILE A 100 -0.65 0.77 -9.68
CA ILE A 100 -1.77 0.44 -10.59
C ILE A 100 -2.75 1.61 -10.68
N SER A 101 -2.97 2.31 -9.57
CA SER A 101 -3.75 3.55 -9.50
C SER A 101 -3.27 4.40 -8.31
N ASN A 102 -3.88 5.57 -8.10
CA ASN A 102 -3.58 6.42 -6.95
C ASN A 102 -3.82 5.74 -5.60
N ASN A 103 -4.68 4.71 -5.57
CA ASN A 103 -5.08 4.03 -4.34
C ASN A 103 -4.47 2.64 -4.21
N LEU A 104 -4.14 2.00 -5.34
CA LEU A 104 -3.73 0.60 -5.40
C LEU A 104 -2.29 0.46 -5.89
N ALA A 105 -1.47 -0.19 -5.09
CA ALA A 105 -0.14 -0.65 -5.47
C ALA A 105 0.14 -2.04 -4.89
N ILE A 106 0.90 -2.84 -5.66
CA ILE A 106 1.41 -4.13 -5.22
C ILE A 106 2.93 -4.05 -5.24
N GLU A 107 3.57 -4.42 -4.14
CA GLU A 107 5.01 -4.55 -4.04
C GLU A 107 5.38 -6.02 -3.87
N LEU A 108 6.40 -6.47 -4.58
CA LEU A 108 6.91 -7.84 -4.51
C LEU A 108 8.39 -7.79 -4.17
N TYR A 109 8.82 -8.66 -3.27
CA TYR A 109 10.21 -8.77 -2.83
C TYR A 109 10.68 -10.24 -2.85
N GLU A 110 11.97 -10.45 -3.11
CA GLU A 110 12.64 -11.74 -2.97
C GLU A 110 13.66 -11.69 -1.82
N TYR A 111 13.61 -12.67 -0.93
CA TYR A 111 14.60 -12.91 0.10
C TYR A 111 15.63 -13.97 -0.35
N ASP A 112 16.89 -13.79 0.05
CA ASP A 112 17.86 -14.89 0.05
C ASP A 112 17.65 -15.72 1.32
N THR A 113 16.83 -16.77 1.22
CA THR A 113 16.48 -17.63 2.36
C THR A 113 17.67 -18.38 2.94
N THR A 114 18.80 -18.45 2.21
CA THR A 114 20.04 -19.05 2.71
C THR A 114 20.92 -18.06 3.47
N LYS A 115 20.65 -16.75 3.34
CA LYS A 115 21.47 -15.66 3.90
C LYS A 115 20.63 -14.49 4.44
N LEU A 116 19.57 -14.80 5.20
CA LEU A 116 18.78 -13.76 5.86
C LEU A 116 19.63 -12.99 6.88
N ASN A 117 19.66 -11.67 6.75
CA ASN A 117 20.20 -10.79 7.79
C ASN A 117 19.19 -10.64 8.95
N ASP A 118 19.58 -9.95 10.02
CA ASP A 118 18.72 -9.85 11.22
C ASP A 118 17.42 -9.07 10.95
N THR A 119 17.48 -8.01 10.14
CA THR A 119 16.29 -7.28 9.68
C THR A 119 15.29 -8.18 8.94
N ALA A 120 15.78 -9.00 8.01
CA ALA A 120 14.93 -9.92 7.26
C ALA A 120 14.30 -10.98 8.18
N LYS A 121 15.04 -11.51 9.15
CA LYS A 121 14.52 -12.47 10.13
C LYS A 121 13.39 -11.87 10.97
N GLU A 122 13.58 -10.63 11.42
CA GLU A 122 12.58 -9.89 12.20
C GLU A 122 11.31 -9.67 11.38
N ILE A 123 11.43 -9.11 10.17
CA ILE A 123 10.28 -8.85 9.29
C ILE A 123 9.57 -10.15 8.89
N VAL A 124 10.30 -11.20 8.52
CA VAL A 124 9.71 -12.52 8.22
C VAL A 124 8.92 -13.05 9.42
N LYS A 125 9.42 -12.84 10.63
CA LYS A 125 8.71 -13.23 11.84
C LYS A 125 7.44 -12.39 12.04
N GLU A 126 7.52 -11.07 11.98
CA GLU A 126 6.37 -10.17 12.15
C GLU A 126 5.27 -10.46 11.12
N VAL A 127 5.65 -10.62 9.85
CA VAL A 127 4.69 -10.92 8.77
C VAL A 127 4.00 -12.26 9.00
N LYS A 128 4.71 -13.30 9.46
CA LYS A 128 4.09 -14.59 9.78
C LYS A 128 3.11 -14.51 10.95
N ASP A 129 3.40 -13.65 11.93
CA ASP A 129 2.60 -13.53 13.13
C ASP A 129 1.34 -12.68 12.90
N SER A 130 1.41 -11.63 12.06
CA SER A 130 0.34 -10.63 11.97
C SER A 130 0.07 -10.05 10.57
N ASN A 131 0.71 -10.56 9.52
CA ASN A 131 0.64 -9.99 8.15
C ASN A 131 0.99 -8.49 8.11
N SER A 132 1.85 -8.04 9.02
CA SER A 132 2.25 -6.65 9.17
C SER A 132 3.67 -6.56 9.68
N PHE A 133 4.34 -5.45 9.41
CA PHE A 133 5.65 -5.13 9.99
C PHE A 133 5.85 -3.61 9.99
N THR A 134 6.88 -3.13 10.69
CA THR A 134 7.22 -1.70 10.72
C THR A 134 8.62 -1.49 10.14
N ILE A 135 8.73 -0.76 9.02
CA ILE A 135 10.05 -0.49 8.40
C ILE A 135 10.89 0.40 9.31
N ILE A 136 10.27 1.48 9.77
CA ILE A 136 10.79 2.43 10.76
C ILE A 136 9.62 2.90 11.62
N GLU A 137 9.89 3.29 12.85
CA GLU A 137 8.87 3.77 13.79
C GLU A 137 7.96 4.83 13.13
N GLY A 138 6.65 4.61 13.20
CA GLY A 138 5.63 5.47 12.57
C GLY A 138 5.25 5.11 11.13
N TYR A 139 5.91 4.13 10.50
CA TYR A 139 5.60 3.68 9.13
C TYR A 139 5.23 2.19 9.10
N PRO A 140 4.01 1.83 9.56
CA PRO A 140 3.56 0.45 9.57
C PRO A 140 3.09 0.01 8.17
N VAL A 141 3.48 -1.21 7.80
CA VAL A 141 2.93 -1.96 6.67
C VAL A 141 1.91 -2.95 7.23
N ASN A 142 0.63 -2.85 6.80
CA ASN A 142 -0.49 -3.58 7.42
C ASN A 142 -1.10 -4.69 6.56
N ALA A 143 -0.53 -4.93 5.38
CA ALA A 143 -1.01 -5.91 4.42
C ALA A 143 0.19 -6.53 3.69
N ALA A 144 1.01 -7.23 4.47
CA ALA A 144 2.19 -7.93 4.01
C ALA A 144 1.97 -9.44 4.15
N TYR A 145 2.36 -10.19 3.12
CA TYR A 145 2.10 -11.62 3.03
C TYR A 145 3.36 -12.32 2.57
N LEU A 146 3.79 -13.35 3.32
CA LEU A 146 4.95 -14.16 2.98
C LEU A 146 4.48 -15.41 2.24
N SER A 147 5.09 -15.72 1.09
CA SER A 147 4.86 -16.99 0.37
C SER A 147 5.16 -18.19 1.27
N ASN A 148 4.53 -19.36 1.09
CA ASN A 148 4.73 -20.46 2.05
C ASN A 148 6.15 -21.05 2.01
N ASN A 149 6.87 -20.92 0.88
CA ASN A 149 8.30 -21.26 0.80
C ASN A 149 9.23 -20.21 1.47
N GLY A 150 8.68 -19.10 1.97
CA GLY A 150 9.39 -18.02 2.68
C GLY A 150 10.29 -17.14 1.82
N LYS A 151 10.36 -17.39 0.50
CA LYS A 151 11.27 -16.71 -0.42
C LYS A 151 10.73 -15.37 -0.90
N TYR A 152 9.42 -15.20 -0.93
CA TYR A 152 8.78 -14.01 -1.46
C TYR A 152 7.91 -13.31 -0.42
N LEU A 153 7.85 -11.99 -0.53
CA LEU A 153 6.95 -11.13 0.23
C LEU A 153 6.13 -10.29 -0.74
N MET A 154 4.82 -10.23 -0.53
CA MET A 154 3.94 -9.29 -1.19
C MET A 154 3.46 -8.24 -0.19
N ILE A 155 3.50 -6.97 -0.57
CA ILE A 155 2.77 -5.90 0.12
C ILE A 155 1.62 -5.48 -0.80
N TYR A 156 0.39 -5.60 -0.33
CA TYR A 156 -0.80 -5.18 -1.05
C TYR A 156 -1.35 -3.91 -0.43
N ASN A 157 -1.12 -2.76 -1.07
CA ASN A 157 -1.60 -1.48 -0.59
C ASN A 157 -2.81 -1.01 -1.40
N ASP A 158 -3.99 -1.06 -0.79
CA ASP A 158 -5.19 -0.40 -1.31
C ASP A 158 -5.76 0.54 -0.25
N THR A 159 -5.66 1.85 -0.49
CA THR A 159 -6.13 2.89 0.44
C THR A 159 -7.64 2.91 0.62
N LYS A 160 -8.40 2.22 -0.24
CA LYS A 160 -9.85 2.05 -0.09
C LYS A 160 -10.22 0.98 0.94
N ILE A 161 -9.29 0.11 1.33
CA ILE A 161 -9.50 -0.87 2.38
C ILE A 161 -9.17 -0.21 3.72
N ASP A 162 -10.19 -0.01 4.55
CA ASP A 162 -9.98 0.46 5.92
C ASP A 162 -9.14 -0.56 6.70
N LYS A 163 -7.98 -0.12 7.20
CA LYS A 163 -7.04 -0.97 7.94
C LYS A 163 -7.56 -1.42 9.31
N ASN A 164 -8.42 -0.62 9.95
CA ASN A 164 -8.93 -0.88 11.29
C ASN A 164 -10.28 -1.61 11.26
N ASN A 165 -11.08 -1.37 10.23
CA ASN A 165 -12.41 -1.94 10.06
C ASN A 165 -12.69 -2.29 8.58
N PRO A 166 -12.00 -3.28 8.02
CA PRO A 166 -12.12 -3.62 6.61
C PRO A 166 -13.52 -4.15 6.28
N LYS A 167 -14.13 -3.60 5.24
CA LYS A 167 -15.42 -4.08 4.71
C LYS A 167 -15.22 -5.36 3.89
N LYS A 168 -15.34 -6.52 4.54
CA LYS A 168 -15.01 -7.83 3.94
C LYS A 168 -15.85 -8.21 2.72
N ASP A 169 -17.04 -7.65 2.57
CA ASP A 169 -17.92 -7.87 1.42
C ASP A 169 -17.60 -6.95 0.23
N SER A 170 -16.72 -5.95 0.39
CA SER A 170 -16.33 -5.04 -0.70
C SER A 170 -15.52 -5.74 -1.79
N ASN A 171 -15.55 -5.16 -2.99
CA ASN A 171 -14.80 -5.69 -4.13
C ASN A 171 -13.28 -5.54 -3.91
N GLU A 172 -12.85 -4.45 -3.30
CA GLU A 172 -11.44 -4.18 -2.99
C GLU A 172 -10.87 -5.21 -2.02
N TYR A 173 -11.62 -5.54 -0.96
CA TYR A 173 -11.20 -6.56 -0.01
C TYR A 173 -11.09 -7.93 -0.68
N LYS A 174 -12.12 -8.34 -1.44
CA LYS A 174 -12.11 -9.61 -2.17
C LYS A 174 -10.98 -9.68 -3.21
N ALA A 175 -10.71 -8.58 -3.91
CA ALA A 175 -9.61 -8.51 -4.88
C ALA A 175 -8.26 -8.73 -4.20
N ARG A 176 -8.03 -8.14 -3.01
CA ARG A 176 -6.85 -8.43 -2.20
C ARG A 176 -6.78 -9.89 -1.81
N GLU A 177 -7.85 -10.47 -1.27
CA GLU A 177 -7.82 -11.87 -0.84
C GLU A 177 -7.53 -12.83 -2.00
N ASN A 178 -8.07 -12.57 -3.19
CA ASN A 178 -7.74 -13.34 -4.39
C ASN A 178 -6.25 -13.20 -4.76
N ALA A 179 -5.72 -11.97 -4.73
CA ALA A 179 -4.30 -11.72 -4.99
C ALA A 179 -3.40 -12.43 -3.99
N VAL A 180 -3.80 -12.45 -2.71
CA VAL A 180 -3.08 -13.14 -1.65
C VAL A 180 -3.14 -14.65 -1.86
N GLU A 181 -4.31 -15.21 -2.18
CA GLU A 181 -4.46 -16.64 -2.46
C GLU A 181 -3.56 -17.09 -3.62
N ASP A 182 -3.60 -16.37 -4.74
CA ASP A 182 -2.76 -16.70 -5.89
C ASP A 182 -1.27 -16.50 -5.59
N PHE A 183 -0.90 -15.41 -4.90
CA PHE A 183 0.48 -15.16 -4.47
C PHE A 183 0.99 -16.28 -3.57
N LEU A 184 0.19 -16.69 -2.58
CA LEU A 184 0.56 -17.78 -1.68
C LEU A 184 0.68 -19.08 -2.44
N ALA A 185 -0.13 -19.33 -3.47
CA ALA A 185 -0.05 -20.55 -4.28
C ALA A 185 1.21 -20.64 -5.17
N PHE A 186 1.91 -19.53 -5.41
CA PHE A 186 3.10 -19.54 -6.26
C PHE A 186 4.23 -20.41 -5.67
N LYS A 187 4.56 -21.52 -6.33
CA LYS A 187 5.70 -22.38 -5.97
C LYS A 187 5.69 -22.88 -4.54
N ASN A 188 4.50 -23.30 -4.09
CA ASN A 188 4.29 -24.04 -2.85
C ASN A 188 4.38 -25.54 -2.98
#